data_AF-A0A1F2SJV0-F1
#
_entry.id   AF-A0A1F2SJV0-F1
#
_cell.length_a   1.000
_cell.length_b   1.000
_cell.length_c   1.000
_cell.angle_alpha   90.00
_cell.angle_beta   90.00
_cell.angle_gamma   90.00
#
_symmetry.space_group_name_H-M   'P 1'
#
loop_
_entity.id
_entity.type
_entity.pdbx_description
1 polymer ?
#
loop_
_entity_poly.entity_id
_entity_poly.type
_entity_poly.pdbx_seq_one_letter_code
_entity_poly.pdbx_strand_id
1 'polypeptide(L)'
;MRKARFFQHDAYISIDYAAQEVEMYRLVAHSTAAARGGPRNGDGPNGLRPAIQGGRVDVVADEPLRRELADFAAAIRERRPPAVTGTDGRAALALATRVSDIISSDLSA
;
A
#
# COMPACT_ATOMS: atom_id res chain seq x y z
N MET A 1 9.50 -9.55 -11.23
CA MET A 1 8.35 -8.67 -10.90
C MET A 1 8.72 -7.82 -9.70
N ARG A 2 8.52 -6.48 -9.74
CA ARG A 2 8.67 -5.58 -8.58
C ARG A 2 7.30 -4.98 -8.21
N LYS A 3 6.39 -5.82 -7.72
CA LYS A 3 5.00 -5.43 -7.40
C LYS A 3 4.69 -5.73 -5.92
N ALA A 4 4.00 -4.82 -5.26
CA ALA A 4 3.42 -5.04 -3.93
C ALA A 4 1.91 -4.80 -3.98
N ARG A 5 1.16 -5.61 -3.24
CA ARG A 5 -0.30 -5.48 -3.12
C ARG A 5 -0.67 -5.47 -1.66
N PHE A 6 -1.52 -4.52 -1.28
CA PHE A 6 -2.03 -4.37 0.07
C PHE A 6 -3.55 -4.55 0.05
N PHE A 7 -4.04 -5.36 0.97
CA PHE A 7 -5.45 -5.62 1.16
C PHE A 7 -5.83 -5.09 2.55
N GLN A 8 -6.80 -4.19 2.58
CA GLN A 8 -7.43 -3.66 3.79
C GLN A 8 -8.89 -4.11 3.79
N HIS A 9 -9.57 -3.97 4.93
CA HIS A 9 -10.98 -4.36 5.06
C HIS A 9 -11.88 -3.73 3.98
N ASP A 10 -11.62 -2.48 3.61
CA ASP A 10 -12.40 -1.72 2.64
C ASP A 10 -11.58 -1.24 1.44
N ALA A 11 -10.30 -1.61 1.30
CA ALA A 11 -9.45 -1.08 0.22
C ALA A 11 -8.44 -2.10 -0.33
N TYR A 12 -8.10 -1.91 -1.61
CA TYR A 12 -7.07 -2.64 -2.32
C TYR A 12 -6.09 -1.65 -2.95
N ILE A 13 -4.80 -1.85 -2.73
CA ILE A 13 -3.74 -1.02 -3.28
C ILE A 13 -2.77 -1.92 -4.04
N SER A 14 -2.47 -1.57 -5.29
CA SER A 14 -1.47 -2.23 -6.12
C SER A 14 -0.38 -1.24 -6.51
N ILE A 15 0.86 -1.59 -6.24
CA ILE A 15 2.05 -0.78 -6.55
C ILE A 15 2.93 -1.56 -7.54
N ASP A 16 3.22 -0.95 -8.68
CA ASP A 16 4.29 -1.39 -9.60
C ASP A 16 5.50 -0.45 -9.45
N TYR A 17 6.54 -0.90 -8.75
CA TYR A 17 7.73 -0.10 -8.52
C TYR A 17 8.59 0.08 -9.77
N ALA A 18 8.49 -0.83 -10.75
CA ALA A 18 9.25 -0.70 -11.99
C ALA A 18 8.61 0.33 -12.92
N ALA A 19 7.27 0.34 -13.01
CA ALA A 19 6.52 1.31 -13.80
C ALA A 19 6.27 2.64 -13.06
N GLN A 20 6.52 2.70 -11.75
CA GLN A 20 6.13 3.81 -10.87
C GLN A 20 4.63 4.13 -10.93
N GLU A 21 3.80 3.08 -11.02
CA GLU A 21 2.34 3.19 -11.07
C GLU A 21 1.70 2.68 -9.77
N VAL A 22 0.65 3.36 -9.33
CA VAL A 22 -0.17 2.94 -8.18
C VAL A 22 -1.64 2.93 -8.59
N GLU A 23 -2.35 1.88 -8.22
CA GLU A 23 -3.81 1.83 -8.28
C GLU A 23 -4.37 1.61 -6.88
N MET A 24 -5.43 2.35 -6.54
CA MET A 24 -6.14 2.21 -5.29
C MET A 24 -7.65 2.11 -5.54
N TYR A 25 -8.27 1.12 -4.92
CA TYR A 25 -9.71 0.89 -4.96
C TYR A 25 -10.26 0.79 -3.54
N ARG A 26 -11.46 1.32 -3.32
CA ARG A 26 -12.17 1.31 -2.03
C ARG A 26 -13.61 0.87 -2.20
N LEU A 27 -14.14 0.15 -1.21
CA LEU A 27 -15.55 -0.14 -1.05
C LEU A 27 -16.28 1.10 -0.54
N VAL A 28 -17.26 1.59 -1.30
CA VAL A 28 -18.14 2.70 -0.92
C VAL A 28 -19.56 2.18 -0.77
N ALA A 29 -20.17 2.42 0.39
CA ALA A 29 -21.59 2.21 0.58
C ALA A 29 -22.35 3.29 -0.23
N HIS A 30 -23.27 2.87 -1.09
CA HIS A 30 -24.22 3.84 -1.64
C HIS A 30 -25.08 4.41 -0.52
N SER A 31 -25.42 5.70 -0.60
CA SER A 31 -26.38 6.35 0.29
C SER A 31 -27.78 6.22 -0.32
N THR A 32 -28.78 5.85 0.48
CA THR A 32 -30.20 5.74 0.08
C THR A 32 -30.88 7.10 -0.11
N ALA A 33 -30.20 8.12 -0.63
CA ALA A 33 -30.82 9.39 -0.98
C ALA A 33 -31.50 9.40 -2.37
N ALA A 34 -31.61 8.25 -3.05
CA ALA A 34 -32.47 8.06 -4.22
C ALA A 34 -33.81 7.42 -3.80
N ALA A 35 -34.53 8.09 -2.90
CA ALA A 35 -35.94 7.83 -2.69
C ALA A 35 -36.72 8.32 -3.92
N ARG A 36 -37.30 7.39 -4.68
CA ARG A 36 -38.64 7.40 -5.31
C ARG A 36 -38.64 6.68 -6.67
N GLY A 37 -38.91 5.37 -6.67
CA GLY A 37 -39.59 4.71 -7.80
C GLY A 37 -38.93 3.53 -8.53
N GLY A 38 -37.80 2.96 -8.06
CA GLY A 38 -37.13 1.83 -8.74
C GLY A 38 -37.21 0.49 -7.97
N PRO A 39 -37.18 -0.68 -8.67
CA PRO A 39 -37.50 -1.99 -8.09
C PRO A 39 -36.49 -2.44 -7.03
N ARG A 40 -37.03 -2.99 -5.93
CA ARG A 40 -36.34 -3.42 -4.71
C ARG A 40 -35.62 -4.76 -4.90
N ASN A 41 -34.40 -4.77 -5.42
CA ASN A 41 -33.53 -5.96 -5.40
C ASN A 41 -32.20 -5.62 -4.70
N GLY A 42 -32.27 -5.47 -3.36
CA GLY A 42 -31.14 -5.13 -2.50
C GLY A 42 -30.92 -6.21 -1.44
N ASP A 43 -30.11 -7.22 -1.75
CA ASP A 43 -29.79 -8.35 -0.85
C ASP A 43 -28.72 -7.98 0.20
N GLY A 44 -28.79 -6.76 0.74
CA GLY A 44 -27.96 -6.29 1.84
C GLY A 44 -28.83 -5.81 3.00
N PRO A 45 -28.35 -5.83 4.25
CA PRO A 45 -29.17 -5.54 5.44
C PRO A 45 -29.87 -4.16 5.41
N ASN A 46 -29.41 -3.24 4.56
CA ASN A 46 -29.99 -1.89 4.38
C ASN A 46 -30.46 -1.58 2.94
N GLY A 47 -30.57 -2.57 2.04
CA GLY A 47 -30.93 -2.35 0.62
C GLY A 47 -29.87 -1.60 -0.20
N LEU A 48 -28.67 -1.44 0.35
CA LEU A 48 -27.53 -0.75 -0.26
C LEU A 48 -26.63 -1.76 -0.96
N ARG A 49 -26.37 -1.56 -2.26
CA ARG A 49 -25.31 -2.29 -2.97
C ARG A 49 -23.97 -1.60 -2.71
N PRO A 50 -22.97 -2.29 -2.16
CA PRO A 50 -21.61 -1.76 -2.10
C PRO A 50 -21.08 -1.56 -3.52
N ALA A 51 -20.38 -0.44 -3.77
CA ALA A 51 -19.67 -0.20 -5.02
C ALA A 51 -18.17 -0.12 -4.77
N ILE A 52 -17.38 -0.49 -5.79
CA ILE A 52 -15.93 -0.28 -5.79
C ILE A 52 -15.66 1.00 -6.55
N GLN A 53 -15.01 1.95 -5.91
CA GLN A 53 -14.53 3.18 -6.53
C GLN A 53 -13.01 3.25 -6.41
N GLY A 54 -12.34 3.78 -7.42
CA GLY A 54 -10.90 3.89 -7.40
C GLY A 54 -10.32 4.10 -8.78
N GLY A 55 -9.03 3.82 -8.90
CA GLY A 55 -8.28 3.91 -10.14
C GLY A 55 -6.82 4.23 -9.90
N ARG A 56 -6.18 4.78 -10.94
CA ARG A 56 -4.80 5.23 -10.87
C ARG A 56 -4.65 6.38 -9.87
N VAL A 57 -3.61 6.30 -9.06
CA VAL A 57 -3.18 7.37 -8.17
C VAL A 57 -2.01 8.06 -8.86
N ASP A 58 -2.04 9.40 -8.88
CA ASP A 58 -0.94 10.17 -9.43
C ASP A 58 0.31 9.96 -8.58
N VAL A 59 1.36 9.45 -9.22
CA VAL A 59 2.67 9.24 -8.62
C VAL A 59 3.62 10.27 -9.22
N VAL A 60 4.29 11.03 -8.36
CA VAL A 60 5.37 11.91 -8.80
C VAL A 60 6.56 11.04 -9.20
N ALA A 61 6.82 10.99 -10.50
CA ALA A 61 8.00 10.32 -11.05
C ALA A 61 9.26 11.09 -10.65
N ASP A 62 10.16 10.41 -9.96
CA ASP A 62 11.41 10.96 -9.48
C ASP A 62 12.43 9.83 -9.33
N GLU A 63 13.71 10.17 -9.29
CA GLU A 63 14.80 9.23 -9.16
C GLU A 63 14.95 8.80 -7.68
N PRO A 64 14.73 7.52 -7.34
CA PRO A 64 14.67 7.09 -5.94
C PRO A 64 15.95 7.36 -5.15
N LEU A 65 17.12 7.06 -5.73
CA LEU A 65 18.41 7.24 -5.06
C LEU A 65 18.71 8.71 -4.78
N ARG A 66 18.40 9.60 -5.72
CA ARG A 66 18.49 11.04 -5.51
C ARG A 66 17.62 11.51 -4.34
N ARG A 67 16.37 11.04 -4.25
CA ARG A 67 15.47 11.40 -3.13
C ARG A 67 16.01 10.91 -1.78
N GLU A 68 16.54 9.69 -1.74
CA GLU A 68 17.14 9.12 -0.54
C GLU A 68 18.35 9.93 -0.06
N LEU A 69 19.28 10.24 -0.97
CA LEU A 69 20.47 11.04 -0.65
C LEU A 69 20.10 12.48 -0.24
N ALA A 70 19.07 13.06 -0.85
CA ALA A 70 18.54 14.36 -0.47
C ALA A 70 17.94 14.35 0.94
N ASP A 71 17.15 13.34 1.31
CA ASP A 71 16.61 13.19 2.67
C ASP A 71 17.74 13.02 3.68
N PHE A 72 18.74 12.19 3.38
CA PHE A 72 19.90 11.99 4.23
C PHE A 72 20.67 13.29 4.51
N ALA A 73 20.99 14.05 3.46
CA ALA A 73 21.70 15.31 3.60
C ALA A 73 20.87 16.36 4.37
N ALA A 74 19.55 16.41 4.13
CA ALA A 74 18.64 17.29 4.86
C ALA A 74 18.54 16.91 6.35
N ALA A 75 18.42 15.62 6.67
CA ALA A 75 18.37 15.12 8.03
C ALA A 75 19.59 15.55 8.87
N ILE A 76 20.79 15.48 8.27
CA ILE A 76 22.03 15.96 8.91
C ILE A 76 21.98 17.47 9.15
N ARG A 77 21.63 18.25 8.11
CA ARG A 77 21.64 19.72 8.17
C ARG A 77 20.62 20.26 9.17
N GLU A 78 19.43 19.66 9.19
CA GLU A 78 18.29 20.07 10.01
C GLU A 78 18.30 19.41 11.39
N ARG A 79 19.22 18.47 11.64
CA ARG A 79 19.31 17.69 12.89
C ARG A 79 18.00 16.97 13.24
N ARG A 80 17.34 16.41 12.23
CA ARG A 80 16.16 15.55 12.41
C ARG A 80 16.51 14.09 12.12
N PRO A 81 15.72 13.13 12.61
CA PRO A 81 15.84 11.75 12.14
C PRO A 81 15.62 11.66 10.62
N PRO A 82 16.38 10.81 9.90
CA PRO A 82 16.07 10.46 8.51
C PRO A 82 14.78 9.63 8.45
N ALA A 83 14.18 9.51 7.26
CA ALA A 83 12.97 8.71 7.07
C ALA A 83 13.15 7.22 7.43
N VAL A 84 14.38 6.69 7.28
CA VAL A 84 14.77 5.35 7.70
C VAL A 84 15.98 5.44 8.62
N THR A 85 15.84 5.03 9.87
CA THR A 85 16.92 5.09 10.86
C THR A 85 17.78 3.82 10.84
N GLY A 86 18.94 3.88 11.50
CA GLY A 86 19.76 2.68 11.72
C GLY A 86 19.06 1.60 12.56
N THR A 87 18.12 1.98 13.44
CA THR A 87 17.32 1.01 14.20
C THR A 87 16.35 0.28 13.29
N ASP A 88 15.69 1.00 12.36
CA ASP A 88 14.80 0.40 11.37
C ASP A 88 15.58 -0.56 10.45
N GLY A 89 16.76 -0.13 9.99
CA GLY A 89 17.64 -0.97 9.18
C GLY A 89 18.08 -2.25 9.89
N ARG A 90 18.45 -2.16 11.18
CA ARG A 90 18.78 -3.35 11.99
C ARG A 90 17.58 -4.28 12.19
N ALA A 91 16.38 -3.73 12.43
CA ALA A 91 15.16 -4.53 12.58
C ALA A 91 14.80 -5.26 11.28
N ALA A 92 14.91 -4.58 10.13
CA ALA A 92 14.69 -5.16 8.82
C ALA A 92 15.70 -6.28 8.52
N LEU A 93 16.99 -6.05 8.81
CA LEU A 93 18.05 -7.06 8.62
C LEU A 93 17.78 -8.30 9.48
N ALA A 94 17.46 -8.12 10.76
CA ALA A 94 17.17 -9.23 11.66
C ALA A 94 15.97 -10.07 11.18
N LEU A 95 14.92 -9.44 10.63
CA LEU A 95 13.80 -10.17 10.03
C LEU A 95 14.22 -10.91 8.76
N ALA A 96 14.97 -10.26 7.88
CA ALA A 96 15.45 -10.86 6.63
C ALA A 96 16.28 -12.12 6.90
N THR A 97 17.19 -12.07 7.88
CA THR A 97 17.97 -13.25 8.30
C THR A 97 17.07 -14.39 8.76
N ARG A 98 16.08 -14.13 9.62
CA ARG A 98 15.15 -15.18 10.06
C ARG A 98 14.40 -15.84 8.90
N VAL A 99 13.97 -15.05 7.92
CA VAL A 99 13.29 -15.58 6.72
C VAL A 99 14.25 -16.45 5.90
N SER A 100 15.49 -15.99 5.69
CA SER A 100 16.50 -16.76 4.98
C SER A 100 16.85 -18.09 5.67
N ASP A 101 16.91 -18.09 7.00
CA ASP A 101 17.18 -19.30 7.78
C ASP A 101 16.06 -20.35 7.60
N ILE A 102 14.79 -19.92 7.68
CA ILE A 102 13.62 -20.79 7.47
C ILE A 102 13.60 -21.38 6.06
N ILE A 103 13.83 -20.54 5.04
CA ILE A 103 13.88 -21.01 3.64
C ILE A 103 14.99 -22.04 3.46
N SER A 104 16.13 -21.84 4.10
CA SER A 104 17.29 -22.74 3.98
C SER A 104 17.06 -24.06 4.70
N SER A 105 16.41 -24.05 5.87
CA SER A 105 16.09 -25.27 6.61
C SER A 105 15.08 -26.14 5.87
N ASP A 106 14.04 -25.53 5.30
CA ASP A 106 12.98 -26.25 4.57
C ASP A 106 13.49 -26.89 3.27
N LEU A 107 14.56 -26.35 2.67
CA LEU A 107 15.17 -26.91 1.46
C LEU A 107 16.14 -28.08 1.77
N SER A 108 16.48 -28.29 3.03
CA SER A 108 17.38 -29.35 3.50
C SER A 108 16.68 -30.57 4.10
N ALA A 109 15.35 -30.55 4.16
CA ALA A 109 14.48 -31.63 4.63
C ALA A 109 13.78 -32.34 3.47
#